data_AF-A0A315TCG1-F1
#
_entry.id   AF-A0A315TCG1-F1
#
_cell.length_a   1.000
_cell.length_b   1.000
_cell.length_c   1.000
_cell.angle_alpha   90.00
_cell.angle_beta   90.00
_cell.angle_gamma   90.00
#
_symmetry.space_group_name_H-M   'P 1'
#
loop_
_entity.id
_entity.type
_entity.pdbx_description
1 polymer ?
#
loop_
_entity_poly.entity_id
_entity_poly.type
_entity_poly.pdbx_seq_one_letter_code
_entity_poly.pdbx_strand_id
1 'polypeptide(L)'
;MNTDPRDVFVSLNPLGLGERELKKDKTGFADMRTHNDYLVFLAGYKAGTVDGEEREYQRHRPMNAEGCKPEISIMLSGTPCVGAVGGRDLNKAEGGTPDSNIYPGSSPTSKALCAAKAADNELLMAQVGLLAAVRRIYPNGSRLMINAGGNKIEVEVTGHCAAWWSRPGYIYGKNCKTDKPRTFHHSAVLEVLQ
;
A
#
# COMPACT_ATOMS: atom_id res chain seq x y z
N MET A 1 25.00 -16.28 -2.57
CA MET A 1 24.02 -17.37 -2.44
C MET A 1 22.63 -16.76 -2.58
N ASN A 2 21.83 -17.21 -3.55
CA ASN A 2 20.48 -16.68 -3.78
C ASN A 2 19.50 -17.50 -2.93
N THR A 3 19.29 -17.09 -1.68
CA THR A 3 18.37 -17.77 -0.76
C THR A 3 16.93 -17.45 -1.17
N ASP A 4 16.08 -18.47 -1.35
CA ASP A 4 14.66 -18.26 -1.63
C ASP A 4 14.04 -17.49 -0.44
N PRO A 5 13.46 -16.30 -0.66
CA PRO A 5 12.83 -15.52 0.42
C PRO A 5 11.74 -16.28 1.16
N ARG A 6 11.14 -17.31 0.54
CA ARG A 6 10.17 -18.19 1.19
C ARG A 6 10.83 -19.08 2.25
N ASP A 7 12.06 -19.52 2.06
CA ASP A 7 12.80 -20.28 3.07
C ASP A 7 13.09 -19.41 4.29
N VAL A 8 13.42 -18.13 4.07
CA VAL A 8 13.66 -17.16 5.15
C VAL A 8 12.36 -16.89 5.93
N PHE A 9 11.24 -16.70 5.22
CA PHE A 9 9.94 -16.50 5.87
C PHE A 9 9.53 -17.69 6.74
N VAL A 10 9.73 -18.92 6.23
CA VAL A 10 9.45 -20.16 6.96
C VAL A 10 10.39 -20.33 8.16
N SER A 11 11.68 -20.03 8.01
CA SER A 11 12.65 -20.18 9.10
C SER A 11 12.43 -19.17 10.23
N LEU A 12 12.04 -17.94 9.88
CA LEU A 12 11.74 -16.90 10.87
C LEU A 12 10.41 -17.15 11.56
N ASN A 13 9.44 -17.75 10.86
CA ASN A 13 8.07 -17.97 11.29
C ASN A 13 7.51 -16.82 12.15
N PRO A 14 7.50 -15.58 11.63
CA PRO A 14 7.20 -14.39 12.42
C PRO A 14 5.78 -14.36 13.01
N LEU A 15 4.91 -15.28 12.56
CA LEU A 15 3.50 -15.38 12.93
C LEU A 15 3.20 -16.61 13.79
N GLY A 16 4.20 -17.45 14.09
CA GLY A 16 4.01 -18.67 14.90
C GLY A 16 3.08 -19.71 14.24
N LEU A 17 3.08 -19.78 12.91
CA LEU A 17 2.22 -20.65 12.12
C LEU A 17 2.68 -22.10 12.16
N GLY A 18 1.73 -23.03 12.00
CA GLY A 18 2.00 -24.46 11.91
C GLY A 18 2.48 -24.90 10.52
N GLU A 19 3.05 -26.10 10.42
CA GLU A 19 3.59 -26.64 9.15
C GLU A 19 2.57 -26.72 8.00
N ARG A 20 1.28 -26.93 8.34
CA ARG A 20 0.19 -26.96 7.34
C ARG A 20 -0.09 -25.60 6.72
N GLU A 21 0.11 -24.52 7.48
CA GLU A 21 -0.11 -23.14 7.06
C GLU A 21 1.11 -22.62 6.28
N LEU A 22 2.31 -23.06 6.66
CA LEU A 22 3.58 -22.77 5.98
C LEU A 22 3.83 -23.63 4.72
N LYS A 23 2.84 -24.42 4.30
CA LYS A 23 2.97 -25.25 3.11
C LYS A 23 3.13 -24.38 1.85
N LYS A 24 4.23 -24.58 1.13
CA LYS A 24 4.49 -23.87 -0.13
C LYS A 24 3.70 -24.46 -1.29
N ASP A 25 3.34 -23.61 -2.23
CA ASP A 25 2.81 -24.01 -3.53
C ASP A 25 3.57 -23.33 -4.68
N LYS A 26 3.08 -23.49 -5.92
CA LYS A 26 3.73 -22.91 -7.11
C LYS A 26 3.67 -21.37 -7.14
N THR A 27 2.75 -20.77 -6.40
CA THR A 27 2.46 -19.33 -6.37
C THR A 27 3.04 -18.62 -5.13
N GLY A 28 3.38 -19.36 -4.08
CA GLY A 28 3.90 -18.87 -2.81
C GLY A 28 3.60 -19.86 -1.69
N PHE A 29 2.46 -19.67 -1.01
CA PHE A 29 1.97 -20.51 0.08
C PHE A 29 0.55 -20.99 -0.23
N ALA A 30 0.26 -22.24 0.11
CA ALA A 30 -1.02 -22.89 -0.14
C ALA A 30 -2.17 -22.26 0.66
N ASP A 31 -1.87 -21.73 1.84
CA ASP A 31 -2.80 -20.91 2.61
C ASP A 31 -2.75 -19.45 2.16
N MET A 32 -3.90 -18.91 1.76
CA MET A 32 -4.00 -17.56 1.20
C MET A 32 -3.70 -16.46 2.22
N ARG A 33 -3.98 -16.69 3.51
CA ARG A 33 -3.64 -15.73 4.56
C ARG A 33 -2.13 -15.63 4.73
N THR A 34 -1.48 -16.79 4.84
CA THR A 34 -0.01 -16.93 4.89
C THR A 34 0.64 -16.37 3.63
N HIS A 35 0.03 -16.54 2.45
CA HIS A 35 0.52 -15.96 1.21
C HIS A 35 0.51 -14.42 1.24
N ASN A 36 -0.57 -13.81 1.72
CA ASN A 36 -0.65 -12.36 1.86
C ASN A 36 0.39 -11.81 2.84
N ASP A 37 0.56 -12.47 3.99
CA ASP A 37 1.57 -12.10 4.98
C ASP A 37 3.00 -12.24 4.41
N TYR A 38 3.23 -13.27 3.60
CA TYR A 38 4.48 -13.44 2.87
C TYR A 38 4.73 -12.30 1.87
N LEU A 39 3.71 -11.76 1.19
CA LEU A 39 3.89 -10.62 0.28
C LEU A 39 4.35 -9.35 1.02
N VAL A 40 3.81 -9.11 2.22
CA VAL A 40 4.24 -8.01 3.09
C VAL A 40 5.69 -8.20 3.53
N PHE A 41 6.04 -9.41 3.98
CA PHE A 41 7.41 -9.76 4.31
C PHE A 41 8.36 -9.57 3.10
N LEU A 42 7.97 -10.04 1.92
CA LEU A 42 8.77 -9.95 0.71
C LEU A 42 9.02 -8.51 0.28
N ALA A 43 8.03 -7.61 0.46
CA ALA A 43 8.22 -6.19 0.21
C ALA A 43 9.26 -5.56 1.15
N GLY A 44 9.20 -5.88 2.44
CA GLY A 44 10.18 -5.45 3.44
C GLY A 44 11.57 -6.03 3.19
N TYR A 45 11.65 -7.33 2.90
CA TYR A 45 12.88 -8.04 2.56
C TYR A 45 13.55 -7.41 1.33
N LYS A 46 12.79 -7.15 0.27
CA LYS A 46 13.29 -6.48 -0.95
C LYS A 46 13.76 -5.05 -0.68
N ALA A 47 13.01 -4.28 0.11
CA ALA A 47 13.39 -2.93 0.50
C ALA A 47 14.66 -2.88 1.35
N GLY A 48 14.98 -3.94 2.09
CA GLY A 48 16.23 -4.10 2.83
C GLY A 48 17.40 -4.59 1.97
N THR A 49 17.13 -5.40 0.94
CA THR A 49 18.16 -5.95 0.05
C THR A 49 18.59 -5.02 -1.09
N VAL A 50 17.78 -4.01 -1.44
CA VAL A 50 18.08 -3.12 -2.59
C VAL A 50 18.86 -1.86 -2.19
N ASP A 51 18.86 -1.42 -0.93
CA ASP A 51 19.57 -0.19 -0.49
C ASP A 51 20.25 -0.35 0.87
N GLY A 52 21.17 -1.31 0.96
CA GLY A 52 22.07 -1.44 2.12
C GLY A 52 23.16 -0.36 2.19
N GLU A 53 23.47 0.33 1.08
CA GLU A 53 24.56 1.32 1.03
C GLU A 53 24.11 2.79 0.91
N GLU A 54 22.89 3.11 0.44
CA GLU A 54 22.49 4.51 0.19
C GLU A 54 21.60 5.14 1.28
N ARG A 55 21.14 4.38 2.28
CA ARG A 55 20.17 4.90 3.27
C ARG A 55 20.78 5.66 4.45
N GLU A 56 22.09 5.62 4.64
CA GLU A 56 22.75 6.30 5.77
C GLU A 56 23.14 7.76 5.47
N TYR A 57 23.30 8.16 4.19
CA TYR A 57 23.75 9.53 3.86
C TYR A 57 22.63 10.60 3.87
N GLN A 58 21.35 10.22 3.79
CA GLN A 58 20.24 11.19 3.67
C GLN A 58 19.56 11.54 5.00
N ARG A 59 19.96 10.94 6.13
CA ARG A 59 19.46 11.35 7.46
C ARG A 59 20.17 12.57 8.05
N HIS A 60 21.22 13.07 7.39
CA HIS A 60 22.01 14.22 7.85
C HIS A 60 21.91 15.43 6.93
N ARG A 61 20.71 15.76 6.43
CA ARG A 61 20.47 17.11 5.91
C ARG A 61 19.89 17.98 7.03
N PRO A 62 20.61 18.99 7.54
CA PRO A 62 19.99 20.00 8.38
C PRO A 62 18.88 20.69 7.58
N MET A 63 17.67 20.73 8.15
CA MET A 63 16.57 21.52 7.60
C MET A 63 16.95 23.00 7.71
N ASN A 64 17.24 23.62 6.58
CA ASN A 64 17.31 25.08 6.51
C ASN A 64 15.86 25.59 6.63
N ALA A 65 15.50 26.06 7.83
CA ALA A 65 14.30 26.84 8.04
C ALA A 65 14.57 28.28 7.57
N GLU A 66 14.13 28.64 6.36
CA GLU A 66 14.03 30.04 5.96
C GLU A 66 12.64 30.32 5.40
N GLY A 67 11.84 31.00 6.21
CA GLY A 67 10.48 31.40 5.88
C GLY A 67 9.71 32.08 7.00
N CYS A 68 10.36 32.70 7.99
CA CYS A 68 9.73 33.64 8.91
C CYS A 68 10.75 34.71 9.33
N LYS A 69 10.57 35.94 8.83
CA LYS A 69 11.23 37.14 9.33
C LYS A 69 10.75 37.44 10.76
N PRO A 70 11.64 37.93 11.62
CA PRO A 70 11.35 39.17 12.32
C PRO A 70 12.47 40.20 12.13
N GLU A 71 12.05 41.45 11.94
CA GLU A 71 12.89 42.64 11.83
C GLU A 71 13.58 42.94 13.15
N ILE A 72 14.92 43.12 13.18
CA ILE A 72 15.59 44.09 14.06
C ILE A 72 16.86 44.60 13.37
N SER A 73 16.93 45.93 13.22
CA SER A 73 18.02 46.75 12.67
C SER A 73 19.28 46.73 13.53
N ILE A 74 20.48 46.74 12.91
CA ILE A 74 21.65 47.57 13.27
C ILE A 74 22.64 47.55 12.09
N MET A 75 23.17 48.74 11.78
CA MET A 75 23.98 49.13 10.63
C MET A 75 25.47 48.74 10.70
N LEU A 76 26.11 48.94 9.53
CA LEU A 76 27.55 49.15 9.21
C LEU A 76 28.25 47.91 8.64
N SER A 77 29.05 47.93 7.58
CA SER A 77 29.36 48.84 6.46
C SER A 77 30.46 48.12 5.66
N GLY A 78 30.52 48.27 4.33
CA GLY A 78 31.77 48.03 3.57
C GLY A 78 31.69 47.11 2.36
N THR A 79 31.39 47.68 1.20
CA THR A 79 31.86 47.26 -0.14
C THR A 79 33.32 47.73 -0.37
N PRO A 80 34.03 47.45 -1.50
CA PRO A 80 33.65 46.66 -2.71
C PRO A 80 34.81 45.78 -3.33
N CYS A 81 34.50 45.16 -4.49
CA CYS A 81 35.29 45.17 -5.75
C CYS A 81 35.85 43.84 -6.34
N VAL A 82 35.28 43.50 -7.52
CA VAL A 82 35.92 43.24 -8.84
C VAL A 82 36.85 42.02 -9.04
N GLY A 83 36.53 41.19 -10.05
CA GLY A 83 37.49 40.85 -11.12
C GLY A 83 37.64 39.39 -11.59
N ALA A 84 37.24 39.17 -12.86
CA ALA A 84 37.87 38.33 -13.90
C ALA A 84 37.66 36.79 -13.99
N VAL A 85 36.89 36.41 -15.03
CA VAL A 85 37.22 35.58 -16.23
C VAL A 85 38.12 34.33 -16.11
N GLY A 86 37.67 33.23 -16.73
CA GLY A 86 38.56 32.25 -17.39
C GLY A 86 37.97 30.85 -17.60
N GLY A 87 37.21 30.65 -18.68
CA GLY A 87 36.72 29.33 -19.10
C GLY A 87 37.83 28.42 -19.64
N ARG A 88 37.66 27.11 -19.49
CA ARG A 88 38.47 26.09 -20.19
C ARG A 88 37.57 24.99 -20.77
N ASP A 89 37.86 24.75 -22.04
CA ASP A 89 37.27 23.83 -23.01
C ASP A 89 37.93 22.44 -22.90
N LEU A 90 37.18 21.35 -23.00
CA LEU A 90 37.73 19.98 -23.06
C LEU A 90 36.86 19.07 -23.94
N ASN A 91 37.31 18.98 -25.21
CA ASN A 91 37.47 17.80 -26.06
C ASN A 91 36.25 16.93 -26.44
N LYS A 92 35.94 17.01 -27.74
CA LYS A 92 35.21 16.02 -28.54
C LYS A 92 35.79 14.61 -28.41
N ALA A 93 34.90 13.63 -28.27
CA ALA A 93 35.11 12.26 -28.73
C ALA A 93 33.87 11.81 -29.51
N GLU A 94 34.05 11.53 -30.80
CA GLU A 94 33.06 10.91 -31.68
C GLU A 94 32.98 9.41 -31.39
N GLY A 95 31.77 8.90 -31.16
CA GLY A 95 31.47 7.46 -31.04
C GLY A 95 30.15 7.17 -31.75
N GLY A 96 30.23 6.42 -32.84
CA GLY A 96 29.16 6.19 -33.81
C GLY A 96 27.93 5.46 -33.25
N THR A 97 26.78 5.79 -33.83
CA THR A 97 25.50 5.11 -33.67
C THR A 97 25.48 3.74 -34.35
N PRO A 98 24.99 2.68 -33.68
CA PRO A 98 24.38 1.57 -34.38
C PRO A 98 22.86 1.77 -34.40
N ASP A 99 22.34 2.03 -35.60
CA ASP A 99 20.91 1.94 -35.87
C ASP A 99 20.44 0.50 -35.64
N SER A 100 19.41 0.33 -34.83
CA SER A 100 18.62 -0.89 -34.78
C SER A 100 17.16 -0.49 -34.70
N ASN A 101 16.56 -0.33 -35.88
CA ASN A 101 15.14 -0.19 -36.08
C ASN A 101 14.42 -1.44 -35.54
N ILE A 102 13.90 -1.35 -34.32
CA ILE A 102 12.86 -2.26 -33.83
C ILE A 102 11.56 -1.46 -33.85
N TYR A 103 10.65 -1.85 -34.74
CA TYR A 103 9.30 -1.32 -34.82
C TYR A 103 8.62 -1.32 -33.44
N PRO A 104 7.91 -0.24 -33.06
CA PRO A 104 7.27 -0.14 -31.75
C PRO A 104 5.98 -0.95 -31.76
N GLY A 105 6.08 -2.27 -31.59
CA GLY A 105 4.99 -3.05 -31.02
C GLY A 105 4.90 -2.68 -29.55
N SER A 106 3.96 -1.81 -29.20
CA SER A 106 3.76 -1.19 -27.89
C SER A 106 3.69 -2.20 -26.73
N SER A 107 4.84 -2.62 -26.21
CA SER A 107 4.94 -3.17 -24.86
C SER A 107 4.64 -2.04 -23.89
N PRO A 108 3.75 -2.20 -22.88
CA PRO A 108 3.56 -1.17 -21.88
C PRO A 108 4.91 -0.82 -21.28
N THR A 109 5.32 0.46 -21.42
CA THR A 109 6.56 0.97 -20.86
C THR A 109 6.62 0.57 -19.40
N SER A 110 7.78 0.13 -18.89
CA SER A 110 7.97 -0.29 -17.49
C SER A 110 7.30 0.63 -16.46
N LYS A 111 7.25 1.94 -16.75
CA LYS A 111 6.52 2.97 -16.00
C LYS A 111 5.01 2.72 -15.87
N ALA A 112 4.33 2.34 -16.96
CA ALA A 112 2.89 2.05 -16.96
C ALA A 112 2.57 0.80 -16.13
N LEU A 113 3.44 -0.22 -16.17
CA LEU A 113 3.30 -1.42 -15.36
C LEU A 113 3.50 -1.12 -13.87
N CYS A 114 4.48 -0.27 -13.52
CA CYS A 114 4.67 0.18 -12.14
C CYS A 114 3.48 0.99 -11.62
N ALA A 115 2.91 1.87 -12.46
CA ALA A 115 1.73 2.65 -12.11
C ALA A 115 0.50 1.78 -11.87
N ALA A 116 0.26 0.78 -12.72
CA ALA A 116 -0.84 -0.18 -12.54
C ALA A 116 -0.71 -0.94 -11.20
N LYS A 117 0.50 -1.42 -10.88
CA LYS A 117 0.76 -2.10 -9.59
C LYS A 117 0.57 -1.20 -8.38
N ALA A 118 0.94 0.08 -8.49
CA ALA A 118 0.71 1.05 -7.42
C ALA A 118 -0.80 1.26 -7.21
N ALA A 119 -1.56 1.43 -8.29
CA ALA A 119 -3.02 1.56 -8.23
C ALA A 119 -3.71 0.31 -7.63
N ASP A 120 -3.24 -0.89 -8.00
CA ASP A 120 -3.77 -2.14 -7.43
C ASP A 120 -3.51 -2.22 -5.92
N ASN A 121 -2.33 -1.82 -5.46
CA ASN A 121 -2.00 -1.77 -4.04
C ASN A 121 -2.87 -0.74 -3.29
N GLU A 122 -3.08 0.44 -3.86
CA GLU A 122 -3.95 1.46 -3.27
C GLU A 122 -5.39 0.97 -3.14
N LEU A 123 -5.93 0.32 -4.19
CA LEU A 123 -7.25 -0.29 -4.16
C LEU A 123 -7.35 -1.35 -3.06
N LEU A 124 -6.34 -2.22 -2.95
CA LEU A 124 -6.31 -3.26 -1.93
C LEU A 124 -6.33 -2.67 -0.51
N MET A 125 -5.52 -1.63 -0.27
CA MET A 125 -5.50 -0.95 1.03
C MET A 125 -6.83 -0.26 1.34
N ALA A 126 -7.47 0.36 0.34
CA ALA A 126 -8.78 0.99 0.50
C ALA A 126 -9.87 -0.06 0.84
N GLN A 127 -9.86 -1.22 0.17
CA GLN A 127 -10.81 -2.31 0.44
C GLN A 127 -10.64 -2.87 1.86
N VAL A 128 -9.40 -3.07 2.31
CA VAL A 128 -9.08 -3.50 3.68
C VAL A 128 -9.54 -2.45 4.69
N GLY A 129 -9.27 -1.17 4.43
CA GLY A 129 -9.71 -0.05 5.26
C GLY A 129 -11.24 0.00 5.42
N LEU A 130 -11.98 -0.19 4.32
CA LEU A 130 -13.44 -0.25 4.37
C LEU A 130 -13.94 -1.43 5.20
N LEU A 131 -13.37 -2.63 5.03
CA LEU A 131 -13.74 -3.79 5.86
C LEU A 131 -13.51 -3.53 7.35
N ALA A 132 -12.36 -2.94 7.70
CA ALA A 132 -12.03 -2.61 9.08
C ALA A 132 -13.02 -1.60 9.68
N ALA A 133 -13.37 -0.56 8.92
CA ALA A 133 -14.35 0.44 9.33
C ALA A 133 -15.74 -0.19 9.55
N VAL A 134 -16.21 -1.02 8.61
CA VAL A 134 -17.51 -1.69 8.71
C VAL A 134 -17.58 -2.61 9.92
N ARG A 135 -16.53 -3.41 10.18
CA ARG A 135 -16.44 -4.27 11.38
C ARG A 135 -16.47 -3.49 12.68
N ARG A 136 -15.84 -2.31 12.70
CA ARG A 136 -15.81 -1.44 13.88
C ARG A 136 -17.18 -0.82 14.15
N ILE A 137 -17.89 -0.41 13.11
CA ILE A 137 -19.21 0.25 13.24
C ILE A 137 -20.31 -0.77 13.52
N TYR A 138 -20.22 -1.98 12.95
CA TYR A 138 -21.23 -3.02 13.05
C TYR A 138 -20.63 -4.34 13.55
N PRO A 139 -20.19 -4.42 14.82
CA PRO A 139 -19.63 -5.67 15.36
C PRO A 139 -20.67 -6.80 15.39
N ASN A 140 -20.18 -8.04 15.49
CA ASN A 140 -21.05 -9.19 15.65
C ASN A 140 -21.94 -9.03 16.90
N GLY A 141 -23.21 -9.38 16.78
CA GLY A 141 -24.23 -9.19 17.81
C GLY A 141 -24.94 -7.82 17.75
N SER A 142 -24.47 -6.86 16.96
CA SER A 142 -25.20 -5.60 16.77
C SER A 142 -26.55 -5.83 16.08
N ARG A 143 -27.57 -5.10 16.52
CA ARG A 143 -28.89 -5.09 15.88
C ARG A 143 -28.99 -3.87 14.97
N LEU A 144 -29.41 -4.08 13.73
CA LEU A 144 -29.44 -3.06 12.69
C LEU A 144 -30.84 -2.99 12.09
N MET A 145 -31.27 -1.77 11.78
CA MET A 145 -32.39 -1.54 10.88
C MET A 145 -31.84 -1.38 9.47
N ILE A 146 -32.26 -2.23 8.54
CA ILE A 146 -31.80 -2.20 7.15
C ILE A 146 -32.95 -2.07 6.16
N ASN A 147 -32.67 -1.49 4.99
CA ASN A 147 -33.56 -1.52 3.85
C ASN A 147 -33.30 -2.78 3.00
N ALA A 148 -34.28 -3.68 2.93
CA ALA A 148 -34.25 -4.89 2.13
C ALA A 148 -35.38 -4.86 1.10
N GLY A 149 -35.08 -4.40 -0.12
CA GLY A 149 -36.03 -4.37 -1.22
C GLY A 149 -37.24 -3.46 -0.96
N GLY A 150 -37.02 -2.30 -0.32
CA GLY A 150 -38.06 -1.33 0.02
C GLY A 150 -38.70 -1.53 1.39
N ASN A 151 -38.43 -2.67 2.05
CA ASN A 151 -38.92 -2.96 3.39
C ASN A 151 -37.85 -2.70 4.44
N LYS A 152 -38.24 -2.11 5.57
CA LYS A 152 -37.38 -1.99 6.74
C LYS A 152 -37.44 -3.28 7.55
N ILE A 153 -36.30 -3.92 7.73
CA ILE A 153 -36.19 -5.13 8.53
C ILE A 153 -35.11 -4.98 9.58
N GLU A 154 -35.34 -5.62 10.72
CA GLU A 154 -34.36 -5.71 11.78
C GLU A 154 -33.50 -6.96 11.61
N VAL A 155 -32.19 -6.78 11.73
CA VAL A 155 -31.20 -7.83 11.51
C VAL A 155 -30.15 -7.80 12.60
N GLU A 156 -29.79 -8.96 13.14
CA GLU A 156 -28.64 -9.12 14.02
C GLU A 156 -27.41 -9.50 13.19
N VAL A 157 -26.29 -8.80 13.39
CA VAL A 157 -25.04 -9.07 12.68
C VAL A 157 -24.43 -10.36 13.18
N THR A 158 -24.19 -11.30 12.27
CA THR A 158 -23.55 -12.59 12.56
C THR A 158 -22.12 -12.66 12.05
N GLY A 159 -21.74 -11.80 11.10
CA GLY A 159 -20.41 -11.78 10.54
C GLY A 159 -20.23 -10.79 9.41
N HIS A 160 -19.08 -10.87 8.77
CA HIS A 160 -18.68 -10.01 7.65
C HIS A 160 -18.15 -10.86 6.51
N CYS A 161 -18.32 -10.39 5.27
CA CYS A 161 -17.85 -11.11 4.09
C CYS A 161 -16.34 -11.40 4.16
N ALA A 162 -15.97 -12.67 4.02
CA ALA A 162 -14.57 -13.08 3.96
C ALA A 162 -13.92 -12.73 2.60
N ALA A 163 -14.73 -12.65 1.54
CA ALA A 163 -14.30 -12.30 0.17
C ALA A 163 -14.24 -10.77 -0.04
N TRP A 164 -13.55 -10.07 0.86
CA TRP A 164 -13.46 -8.61 0.89
C TRP A 164 -12.87 -8.00 -0.38
N TRP A 165 -12.04 -8.74 -1.12
CA TRP A 165 -11.45 -8.31 -2.40
C TRP A 165 -12.49 -8.14 -3.52
N SER A 166 -13.63 -8.82 -3.43
CA SER A 166 -14.71 -8.79 -4.44
C SER A 166 -15.94 -8.02 -3.97
N ARG A 167 -16.19 -8.03 -2.66
CA ARG A 167 -17.40 -7.50 -2.03
C ARG A 167 -17.05 -6.82 -0.70
N PRO A 168 -16.21 -5.78 -0.71
CA PRO A 168 -15.85 -5.06 0.51
C PRO A 168 -17.12 -4.44 1.10
N GLY A 169 -17.24 -4.44 2.44
CA GLY A 169 -18.38 -3.81 3.13
C GLY A 169 -19.69 -4.61 3.13
N TYR A 170 -19.69 -5.86 2.67
CA TYR A 170 -20.82 -6.77 2.87
C TYR A 170 -20.85 -7.36 4.28
N ILE A 171 -22.04 -7.37 4.86
CA ILE A 171 -22.36 -7.82 6.21
C ILE A 171 -23.27 -9.05 6.12
N TYR A 172 -23.00 -10.03 6.99
CA TYR A 172 -23.87 -11.17 7.22
C TYR A 172 -24.67 -10.94 8.48
N GLY A 173 -25.96 -11.25 8.41
CA GLY A 173 -26.82 -11.20 9.58
C GLY A 173 -27.99 -12.17 9.46
N LYS A 174 -28.81 -12.19 10.50
CA LYS A 174 -30.06 -12.96 10.55
C LYS A 174 -31.22 -12.01 10.85
N ASN A 175 -32.33 -12.20 10.17
CA ASN A 175 -33.53 -11.41 10.43
C ASN A 175 -34.09 -11.75 11.82
N CYS A 176 -34.22 -10.77 12.72
CA CYS A 176 -34.61 -11.02 14.12
C CYS A 176 -36.01 -11.65 14.28
N LYS A 177 -36.91 -11.46 13.30
CA LYS A 177 -38.28 -12.00 13.34
C LYS A 177 -38.41 -13.40 12.79
N THR A 178 -37.62 -13.73 11.76
CA THR A 178 -37.79 -14.97 10.98
C THR A 178 -36.61 -15.91 11.08
N ASP A 179 -35.52 -15.48 11.74
CA ASP A 179 -34.24 -16.18 11.86
C ASP A 179 -33.57 -16.52 10.52
N LYS A 180 -34.08 -15.98 9.41
CA LYS A 180 -33.54 -16.25 8.07
C LYS A 180 -32.23 -15.48 7.86
N PRO A 181 -31.19 -16.13 7.29
CA PRO A 181 -29.94 -15.46 6.98
C PRO A 181 -30.13 -14.38 5.92
N ARG A 182 -29.35 -13.32 6.04
CA ARG A 182 -29.33 -12.16 5.16
C ARG A 182 -27.89 -11.74 4.89
N THR A 183 -27.68 -11.26 3.68
CA THR A 183 -26.42 -10.68 3.23
C THR A 183 -26.75 -9.35 2.58
N PHE A 184 -26.13 -8.27 3.05
CA PHE A 184 -26.43 -6.92 2.60
C PHE A 184 -25.17 -6.06 2.66
N HIS A 185 -25.14 -4.99 1.90
CA HIS A 185 -24.04 -4.02 1.91
C HIS A 185 -24.25 -3.01 3.04
N HIS A 186 -23.17 -2.44 3.60
CA HIS A 186 -23.27 -1.45 4.68
C HIS A 186 -24.15 -0.23 4.32
N SER A 187 -24.25 0.12 3.03
CA SER A 187 -25.14 1.19 2.54
C SER A 187 -26.64 0.90 2.69
N ALA A 188 -27.01 -0.35 2.97
CA ALA A 188 -28.40 -0.71 3.25
C ALA A 188 -28.78 -0.44 4.71
N VAL A 189 -27.82 -0.15 5.59
CA VAL A 189 -28.06 0.14 7.00
C VAL A 189 -28.65 1.54 7.13
N LEU A 190 -29.79 1.63 7.80
CA LEU A 190 -30.48 2.88 8.11
C LEU A 190 -30.14 3.37 9.51
N GLU A 191 -30.05 2.45 10.48
CA GLU A 191 -29.84 2.76 11.89
C GLU A 191 -29.19 1.58 12.64
N VAL A 192 -28.40 1.88 13.67
CA VAL A 192 -27.86 0.91 14.63
C VAL A 192 -28.73 0.95 15.89
N LEU A 193 -29.35 -0.17 16.23
CA LEU A 193 -30.22 -0.32 17.39
C LEU A 193 -29.37 -0.79 18.58
N GLN A 194 -29.38 -0.01 19.67
CA GLN A 194 -28.69 -0.32 20.93
C GLN A 194 -29.47 -1.35 21.75
#